data_AF-U3G6E7-F1
#
_entry.id   AF-U3G6E7-F1
#
_cell.length_a   1.000
_cell.length_b   1.000
_cell.length_c   1.000
_cell.angle_alpha   90.00
_cell.angle_beta   90.00
_cell.angle_gamma   90.00
#
_symmetry.space_group_name_H-M   'P 1'
#
loop_
_entity.id
_entity.type
_entity.pdbx_description
1 polymer ?
#
loop_
_entity_poly.entity_id
_entity_poly.type
_entity_poly.pdbx_seq_one_letter_code
_entity_poly.pdbx_strand_id
1 'polypeptide(L)' 'MSKFKIATKSSDAGKPVSRDEFVGGAAMVQSQVGNRPLKPVRVNFDLDPDEHRRLKMRAVEAGISIADLVRGLIRKEIS' A
#
# COMPACT_ATOMS: atom_id res chain seq x y z
N MET A 1 -22.00 26.69 -13.08
CA MET A 1 -20.53 26.89 -13.03
C MET A 1 -20.14 27.26 -11.60
N SER A 2 -19.99 26.27 -10.71
CA SER A 2 -19.70 26.52 -9.28
C SER A 2 -18.19 26.65 -9.08
N LYS A 3 -17.72 27.85 -8.69
CA LYS A 3 -16.31 28.13 -8.41
C LYS A 3 -15.95 27.62 -7.02
N PHE A 4 -15.21 26.52 -6.95
CA PHE A 4 -14.54 26.12 -5.72
C PHE A 4 -13.49 27.19 -5.34
N LYS A 5 -13.72 27.88 -4.22
CA LYS A 5 -12.72 28.76 -3.59
C LYS A 5 -11.92 27.92 -2.58
N ILE A 6 -10.69 27.58 -2.94
CA ILE A 6 -9.71 27.05 -1.99
C ILE A 6 -9.15 28.25 -1.23
N ALA A 7 -9.54 28.40 0.04
CA ALA A 7 -8.88 29.34 0.93
C ALA A 7 -7.52 28.77 1.31
N THR A 8 -6.44 29.47 0.94
CA THR A 8 -5.10 29.26 1.48
C THR A 8 -5.14 29.61 2.97
N LYS A 9 -5.39 28.62 3.83
CA LYS A 9 -4.99 28.73 5.24
C LYS A 9 -3.49 28.92 5.24
N SER A 10 -3.04 30.09 5.71
CA SER A 10 -1.65 30.33 6.05
C SER A 10 -1.20 29.21 6.97
N SER A 11 -0.30 28.37 6.47
CA SER A 11 0.40 27.38 7.26
C SER A 11 1.40 28.10 8.14
N ASP A 12 0.90 28.78 9.17
CA ASP A 12 1.73 29.18 10.32
C ASP A 12 1.70 28.06 11.37
N ALA A 13 1.85 26.82 10.89
CA ALA A 13 2.25 25.73 11.74
C ALA A 13 3.75 25.92 11.96
N GLY A 14 4.07 26.50 13.12
CA GLY A 14 5.38 26.97 13.55
C GLY A 14 6.53 26.16 12.96
N LYS A 15 7.34 26.82 12.13
CA LYS A 15 8.63 26.29 11.75
C LYS A 15 9.47 26.21 13.02
N PRO A 16 10.13 25.08 13.32
CA PRO A 16 10.92 24.96 14.54
C PRO A 16 11.98 26.04 14.56
N VAL A 17 12.03 26.77 15.66
CA VAL A 17 12.88 27.96 15.83
C VAL A 17 14.32 27.53 16.14
N SER A 18 14.52 26.28 16.57
CA SER A 18 15.82 25.71 16.86
C SER A 18 15.99 24.28 16.31
N ARG A 19 17.26 23.87 16.20
CA ARG A 19 17.64 22.51 15.81
C ARG A 19 17.10 21.47 16.79
N ASP A 20 17.08 21.78 18.09
CA ASP A 20 16.62 20.85 19.12
C ASP A 20 15.11 20.65 19.07
N GLU A 21 14.35 21.72 18.75
CA GLU A 21 12.91 21.64 18.53
C GLU A 21 12.57 20.82 17.26
N PHE A 22 13.38 20.98 16.19
CA PHE A 22 13.26 20.16 14.99
C PHE A 22 13.55 18.68 15.28
N VAL A 23 14.61 18.38 16.04
CA VAL A 23 14.97 16.99 16.42
C VAL A 23 13.92 16.39 17.34
N GLY A 24 13.42 17.14 18.33
CA GLY A 24 12.35 16.71 19.23
C GLY A 24 11.05 16.41 18.47
N GLY A 25 10.66 17.27 17.54
CA GLY A 25 9.53 17.03 16.65
C GLY A 25 9.71 15.80 15.76
N ALA A 26 10.90 15.63 15.16
CA ALA A 26 11.22 14.47 14.33
C ALA A 26 11.19 13.15 15.12
N ALA A 27 11.67 13.15 16.37
CA ALA A 27 11.62 11.99 17.26
C ALA A 27 10.18 11.59 17.63
N MET A 28 9.29 12.57 17.86
CA MET A 28 7.87 12.31 18.09
C MET A 28 7.13 11.77 16.85
N VAL A 29 7.55 12.15 15.64
CA VAL A 29 6.98 11.60 14.40
C VAL A 29 7.37 10.13 14.23
N GLN A 30 8.61 9.75 14.53
CA GLN A 30 9.08 8.37 14.45
C GLN A 30 8.36 7.43 15.44
N SER A 31 8.09 7.90 16.67
CA SER A 31 7.34 7.10 17.64
C SER A 31 5.87 6.89 17.26
N GLN A 32 5.32 7.73 16.38
CA GLN A 32 3.98 7.60 15.81
C GLN A 32 3.94 6.75 14.52
N VAL A 33 5.09 6.32 13.98
CA VAL A 33 5.13 5.35 12.89
C VAL A 33 4.80 3.98 13.47
N GLY A 34 3.52 3.74 13.72
CA GLY A 34 3.02 2.41 14.07
C GLY A 34 3.48 1.38 13.04
N ASN A 35 3.70 0.14 13.48
CA ASN A 35 4.10 -0.98 12.64
C ASN A 35 2.97 -1.34 11.66
N ARG A 36 2.84 -0.56 10.58
CA ARG A 36 1.82 -0.76 9.57
C ARG A 36 2.23 -1.99 8.76
N PRO A 37 1.34 -2.99 8.59
CA PRO A 37 1.63 -4.11 7.71
C PRO A 37 2.01 -3.58 6.34
N LEU A 38 3.09 -4.14 5.77
CA LEU A 38 3.58 -3.73 4.46
C LEU A 38 2.43 -3.79 3.45
N LYS A 39 2.18 -2.66 2.80
CA LYS A 39 1.11 -2.55 1.82
C LYS A 39 1.41 -3.52 0.66
N PRO A 40 0.46 -4.38 0.26
CA PRO A 40 0.68 -5.27 -0.88
C PRO A 40 1.04 -4.50 -2.14
N VAL A 41 2.04 -4.99 -2.87
CA VAL A 41 2.40 -4.50 -4.20
C VAL A 41 1.52 -5.19 -5.24
N ARG A 42 0.95 -4.43 -6.17
CA ARG A 42 0.17 -4.98 -7.29
C ARG A 42 1.13 -5.46 -8.37
N VAL A 43 0.93 -6.70 -8.82
CA VAL A 43 1.66 -7.31 -9.93
C VAL A 43 0.66 -7.57 -11.05
N ASN A 44 1.03 -7.22 -12.28
CA ASN A 44 0.26 -7.55 -13.47
C ASN A 44 0.90 -8.78 -14.14
N PHE A 45 0.07 -9.69 -14.64
CA PHE A 45 0.50 -10.88 -15.35
C PHE A 45 -0.13 -10.88 -16.74
N ASP A 46 0.69 -11.10 -17.76
CA ASP A 46 0.22 -11.37 -19.10
C ASP A 46 -0.03 -12.88 -19.19
N LEU A 47 -1.31 -13.25 -19.25
CA LEU A 47 -1.77 -14.63 -19.38
C LEU A 47 -2.62 -14.72 -20.63
N ASP A 48 -2.47 -15.80 -21.39
CA ASP A 48 -3.43 -16.08 -22.45
C ASP A 48 -4.81 -16.44 -21.86
N PRO A 49 -5.89 -16.35 -22.67
CA PRO A 49 -7.24 -16.59 -22.17
C PRO A 49 -7.45 -18.00 -21.59
N ASP A 50 -6.79 -19.01 -22.13
CA ASP A 50 -6.93 -20.40 -21.70
C ASP A 50 -6.20 -20.65 -20.38
N GLU A 51 -5.00 -20.11 -20.22
CA GLU A 51 -4.25 -20.11 -18.96
C GLU A 51 -5.02 -19.38 -17.86
N HIS A 52 -5.52 -18.19 -18.15
CA HIS A 52 -6.33 -17.43 -17.19
C HIS A 52 -7.61 -18.19 -16.79
N ARG A 53 -8.26 -18.90 -17.73
CA ARG A 53 -9.43 -19.74 -17.43
C ARG A 53 -9.06 -20.92 -16.53
N ARG A 54 -7.97 -21.64 -16.83
CA ARG A 54 -7.51 -22.77 -16.00
C ARG A 54 -7.13 -22.30 -14.60
N LEU A 55 -6.46 -21.15 -14.49
CA LEU A 55 -6.12 -20.53 -13.21
C LEU A 55 -7.38 -20.20 -12.39
N LYS A 56 -8.40 -19.63 -13.04
CA LYS A 56 -9.71 -19.36 -12.42
C LYS A 56 -10.37 -20.63 -11.91
N MET A 57 -10.46 -21.67 -12.74
CA MET A 57 -11.10 -22.93 -12.35
C MET A 57 -10.39 -23.57 -11.16
N ARG A 58 -9.05 -23.58 -11.17
CA ARG A 58 -8.25 -24.12 -10.06
C ARG A 58 -8.48 -23.37 -8.75
N ALA A 59 -8.64 -22.04 -8.81
CA ALA A 59 -8.95 -21.24 -7.62
C ALA A 59 -10.34 -21.58 -7.06
N VAL A 60 -11.33 -21.77 -7.95
CA VAL A 60 -12.69 -22.19 -7.58
C VAL A 60 -12.69 -23.58 -6.94
N GLU A 61 -12.00 -24.55 -7.54
CA GLU A 61 -11.88 -25.92 -7.02
C GLU A 61 -11.24 -25.95 -5.62
N ALA A 62 -10.27 -25.08 -5.36
CA ALA A 62 -9.61 -24.95 -4.07
C ALA A 62 -10.40 -24.10 -3.06
N GLY A 63 -11.50 -23.46 -3.46
CA GLY A 63 -12.30 -22.59 -2.59
C GLY A 63 -11.58 -21.32 -2.13
N ILE A 64 -10.59 -20.84 -2.90
CA ILE A 64 -9.77 -19.67 -2.56
C ILE A 64 -9.78 -18.62 -3.69
N SER A 65 -9.30 -17.41 -3.39
CA SER A 65 -9.15 -16.40 -4.44
C SER A 65 -7.97 -16.73 -5.36
N ILE A 66 -8.01 -16.24 -6.60
CA ILE A 66 -6.88 -16.34 -7.55
C ILE A 66 -5.62 -15.73 -6.93
N ALA A 67 -5.75 -14.60 -6.23
CA ALA A 67 -4.63 -13.93 -5.60
C ALA A 67 -3.98 -14.80 -4.51
N ASP A 68 -4.77 -15.54 -3.73
CA ASP A 68 -4.25 -16.44 -2.70
C ASP A 68 -3.62 -17.69 -3.32
N LEU A 69 -4.22 -18.23 -4.38
CA LEU A 69 -3.64 -19.32 -5.15
C LEU A 69 -2.27 -18.93 -5.73
N VAL A 70 -2.19 -17.79 -6.40
CA VAL A 70 -0.95 -17.26 -6.98
C VAL A 70 0.08 -16.98 -5.89
N ARG A 71 -0.33 -16.41 -4.75
CA ARG A 71 0.58 -16.18 -3.61
C ARG A 71 1.14 -17.50 -3.05
N GLY A 72 0.31 -18.55 -2.99
CA GLY A 72 0.75 -19.88 -2.57
C GLY A 72 1.76 -20.50 -3.53
N LEU A 73 1.51 -20.37 -4.84
CA LEU A 73 2.44 -20.82 -5.88
C LEU A 73 3.78 -20.08 -5.80
N ILE A 74 3.75 -18.74 -5.70
CA ILE A 74 4.95 -17.92 -5.55
C ILE A 74 5.74 -18.34 -4.30
N ARG A 75 5.07 -18.48 -3.15
CA ARG A 75 5.73 -18.92 -1.91
C ARG A 75 6.39 -20.28 -2.06
N LYS A 76 5.74 -21.23 -2.72
CA LYS A 76 6.30 -22.57 -2.95
C LYS A 76 7.57 -22.53 -3.81
N GLU A 77 7.66 -21.60 -4.75
CA GLU A 77 8.79 -21.48 -5.66
C GLU A 77 9.98 -20.74 -5.04
N ILE A 78 9.73 -19.75 -4.18
CA ILE A 78 10.78 -18.88 -3.61
C ILE A 78 11.20 -19.26 -2.18
N SER A 79 10.56 -20.27 -1.58
CA SER A 79 10.93 -20.79 -0.24
C SER A 79 11.86 -21.99 -0.36
#